data_AF-A0A1H9F0I8-F1
#
_entry.id   AF-A0A1H9F0I8-F1
#
_cell.length_a   1.000
_cell.length_b   1.000
_cell.length_c   1.000
_cell.angle_alpha   90.00
_cell.angle_beta   90.00
_cell.angle_gamma   90.00
#
_symmetry.space_group_name_H-M   'P 1'
#
loop_
_entity.id
_entity.type
_entity.pdbx_description
1 polymer ?
#
loop_
_entity_poly.entity_id
_entity_poly.type
_entity_poly.pdbx_seq_one_letter_code
_entity_poly.pdbx_strand_id
1 'polypeptide(L)'
;MRILLILVVVLVLIGLTVAGMGVGTVAADSNGPPDDLPAKGNAPNQANDNYDTNTDKARDNRGDSEPVDPNDIDGDGVPNYNDNCPDDYDPSQLDYDGDGYGNVCDAAPYDHTIW
;
A
#
# COMPACT_ATOMS: atom_id res chain seq x y z
N MET A 1 -39.66 -37.72 -28.84
CA MET A 1 -38.96 -38.04 -27.57
C MET A 1 -37.52 -37.53 -27.51
N ARG A 2 -36.66 -37.76 -28.53
CA ARG A 2 -35.25 -37.29 -28.51
C ARG A 2 -35.08 -35.76 -28.49
N ILE A 3 -35.91 -35.02 -29.24
CA ILE A 3 -35.86 -33.54 -29.29
C ILE A 3 -36.28 -32.92 -27.95
N LEU A 4 -37.25 -33.53 -27.25
CA LEU A 4 -37.73 -33.05 -25.94
C LEU A 4 -36.64 -33.18 -24.87
N LEU A 5 -35.87 -34.27 -24.89
CA LEU A 5 -34.73 -34.47 -23.99
C LEU A 5 -33.62 -33.44 -24.23
N ILE A 6 -33.31 -33.13 -25.49
CA ILE A 6 -32.30 -32.12 -25.84
C ILE A 6 -32.76 -30.73 -25.35
N LEU A 7 -34.02 -30.39 -25.54
CA LEU A 7 -34.60 -29.13 -25.06
C LEU A 7 -34.52 -29.00 -23.53
N VAL A 8 -34.86 -30.05 -22.79
CA VAL A 8 -34.80 -30.04 -21.32
C VAL A 8 -33.36 -29.90 -20.82
N VAL A 9 -32.39 -30.59 -21.43
CA VAL A 9 -30.98 -30.50 -21.05
C VAL A 9 -30.42 -29.09 -21.32
N VAL A 10 -30.77 -28.49 -22.47
CA VAL A 10 -30.34 -27.13 -22.81
C VAL A 10 -30.92 -26.10 -21.84
N LEU A 11 -32.18 -26.24 -21.42
CA LEU A 11 -32.81 -25.33 -20.46
C LEU A 11 -32.18 -25.43 -19.05
N VAL A 12 -31.81 -26.64 -18.60
CA VAL A 12 -31.12 -26.84 -17.31
C VAL A 12 -29.71 -26.26 -17.33
N LEU A 13 -28.98 -26.42 -18.44
CA LEU A 13 -27.62 -25.87 -18.58
C LEU A 13 -27.61 -24.34 -18.68
N ILE A 14 -28.59 -23.74 -19.36
CA ILE A 14 -28.72 -22.28 -19.45
C ILE A 14 -29.17 -21.68 -18.10
N GLY A 15 -30.01 -22.39 -17.34
CA GLY A 15 -30.51 -21.92 -16.03
C GLY A 15 -29.52 -22.01 -14.87
N LEU A 16 -28.40 -22.74 -15.01
CA LEU A 16 -27.46 -22.99 -13.91
C LEU A 16 -26.42 -21.87 -13.68
N THR A 17 -26.40 -20.80 -14.47
CA THR A 17 -25.30 -19.82 -14.48
C THR A 17 -25.56 -18.50 -13.74
N VAL A 18 -26.71 -18.32 -13.09
CA VAL A 18 -27.05 -17.02 -12.44
C VAL A 18 -27.15 -17.13 -10.92
N ALA A 19 -26.06 -17.58 -10.30
CA ALA A 19 -25.84 -17.42 -8.86
C ALA A 19 -24.37 -17.04 -8.64
N GLY A 20 -24.03 -15.75 -8.81
CA GLY A 20 -22.65 -15.34 -8.60
C GLY A 20 -22.26 -13.89 -8.90
N MET A 21 -23.20 -12.95 -9.01
CA MET A 21 -22.85 -11.52 -9.13
C MET A 21 -23.36 -10.77 -7.91
N GLY A 22 -22.62 -10.89 -6.80
CA GLY A 22 -22.68 -9.92 -5.73
C GLY A 22 -21.98 -8.64 -6.19
N VAL A 23 -22.75 -7.62 -6.54
CA VAL A 23 -22.24 -6.25 -6.63
C VAL A 23 -22.15 -5.72 -5.20
N GLY A 24 -20.94 -5.74 -4.64
CA GLY A 24 -20.63 -4.98 -3.44
C GLY A 24 -20.72 -3.50 -3.78
N THR A 25 -21.71 -2.80 -3.25
CA THR A 25 -21.71 -1.33 -3.26
C THR A 25 -20.70 -0.88 -2.22
N VAL A 26 -19.56 -0.36 -2.67
CA VAL A 26 -18.68 0.40 -1.79
C VAL A 26 -19.47 1.63 -1.33
N ALA A 27 -19.56 1.82 0.00
CA ALA A 27 -20.13 3.02 0.56
C ALA A 27 -19.25 4.19 0.12
N ALA A 28 -19.81 5.12 -0.66
CA ALA A 28 -19.17 6.40 -0.88
C ALA A 28 -19.15 7.13 0.47
N ASP A 29 -17.97 7.24 1.06
CA ASP A 29 -17.63 8.39 1.87
C ASP A 29 -17.84 9.62 0.99
N SER A 30 -18.93 10.34 1.26
CA SER A 30 -19.18 11.64 0.66
C SER A 30 -19.00 12.69 1.74
N ASN A 31 -17.79 12.85 2.30
CA ASN A 31 -17.32 14.06 3.00
C ASN A 31 -15.77 14.15 3.09
N GLY A 32 -15.03 13.56 2.16
CA GLY A 32 -13.58 13.77 2.05
C GLY A 32 -13.23 15.16 1.49
N PRO A 33 -12.39 15.97 2.18
CA PRO A 33 -11.82 17.18 1.59
C PRO A 33 -10.89 16.81 0.42
N PRO A 34 -10.71 17.68 -0.59
CA PRO A 34 -9.93 17.38 -1.78
C PRO A 34 -8.46 17.11 -1.39
N ASP A 35 -7.94 16.00 -1.90
CA ASP A 35 -6.56 15.52 -1.71
C ASP A 35 -5.54 16.43 -2.43
N ASP A 36 -5.39 17.66 -1.95
CA ASP A 36 -4.26 18.51 -2.32
C ASP A 36 -3.06 18.13 -1.44
N LEU A 37 -2.20 17.23 -1.95
CA LEU A 37 -0.77 17.21 -1.61
C LEU A 37 -0.26 18.66 -1.73
N PRO A 38 0.50 19.25 -0.77
CA PRO A 38 1.78 18.70 -0.31
C PRO A 38 2.17 19.12 1.14
N ALA A 39 2.56 18.18 2.01
CA ALA A 39 3.21 18.53 3.27
C ALA A 39 4.32 17.54 3.62
N LYS A 40 5.54 18.03 3.41
CA LYS A 40 6.80 17.60 4.01
C LYS A 40 6.62 16.98 5.40
N GLY A 41 7.15 15.78 5.58
CA GLY A 41 7.34 15.13 6.87
C GLY A 41 6.30 14.06 7.15
N ASN A 42 6.82 12.84 7.29
CA ASN A 42 6.19 11.72 7.98
C ASN A 42 5.08 11.08 7.13
N ALA A 43 5.46 10.22 6.19
CA ALA A 43 4.49 9.23 5.79
C ALA A 43 4.35 8.17 6.92
N PRO A 44 3.29 7.36 6.88
CA PRO A 44 3.18 6.14 7.66
C PRO A 44 3.20 4.95 6.69
N ASN A 45 4.17 4.04 6.85
CA ASN A 45 4.08 2.77 6.13
C ASN A 45 3.10 1.84 6.83
N GLN A 46 2.02 1.61 6.13
CA GLN A 46 1.11 0.50 6.38
C GLN A 46 1.63 -0.76 5.68
N ALA A 47 2.28 -1.67 6.40
CA ALA A 47 2.35 -3.06 5.99
C ALA A 47 2.71 -4.02 7.14
N ASN A 48 1.66 -4.50 7.81
CA ASN A 48 1.63 -5.64 8.73
C ASN A 48 1.81 -5.34 10.23
N ASP A 49 0.68 -5.03 10.86
CA ASP A 49 0.52 -5.23 12.29
C ASP A 49 -0.92 -5.69 12.56
N ASN A 50 -1.08 -7.01 12.60
CA ASN A 50 -2.14 -7.60 13.42
C ASN A 50 -1.80 -7.40 14.92
N TYR A 51 -1.58 -6.15 15.34
CA TYR A 51 -1.43 -5.71 16.72
C TYR A 51 -1.51 -4.17 16.92
N ASP A 52 -2.43 -3.44 16.29
CA ASP A 52 -3.09 -2.31 16.98
C ASP A 52 -4.42 -1.93 16.31
N THR A 53 -5.40 -1.63 17.16
CA THR A 53 -6.79 -1.26 16.83
C THR A 53 -7.05 0.22 17.10
N ASN A 54 -6.05 1.10 16.97
CA ASN A 54 -6.26 2.54 17.17
C ASN A 54 -5.46 3.43 16.19
N THR A 55 -6.19 3.96 15.22
CA THR A 55 -5.83 4.84 14.10
C THR A 55 -5.25 6.23 14.42
N ASP A 56 -4.37 6.45 15.42
CA ASP A 56 -3.92 7.82 15.73
C ASP A 56 -2.59 8.08 16.45
N LYS A 57 -1.60 7.19 16.41
CA LYS A 57 -0.38 7.34 17.24
C LYS A 57 0.93 7.76 16.56
N ALA A 58 0.86 8.52 15.47
CA ALA A 58 2.00 9.30 14.96
C ALA A 58 1.64 10.79 14.70
N ARG A 59 0.83 11.38 15.59
CA ARG A 59 0.45 12.81 15.53
C ARG A 59 0.45 13.53 16.87
N ASP A 60 0.89 12.88 17.93
CA ASP A 60 1.14 13.58 19.18
C ASP A 60 2.60 14.01 19.22
N ASN A 61 2.82 15.33 19.20
CA ASN A 61 3.95 15.94 19.90
C ASN A 61 3.85 15.68 21.44
N ARG A 62 3.39 14.50 21.84
CA ARG A 62 3.60 13.96 23.18
C ARG A 62 5.02 13.41 23.10
N GLY A 63 5.86 13.77 24.06
CA GLY A 63 7.23 13.27 24.11
C GLY A 63 7.29 11.79 24.50
N ASP A 64 6.38 10.94 24.00
CA ASP A 64 6.58 9.51 23.93
C ASP A 64 7.51 9.24 22.76
N SER A 65 8.81 9.22 23.06
CA SER A 65 9.78 8.52 22.21
C SER A 65 9.27 7.10 22.05
N GLU A 66 8.62 6.81 20.91
CA GLU A 66 8.41 5.42 20.50
C GLU A 66 9.76 4.71 20.57
N PRO A 67 9.78 3.44 21.00
CA PRO A 67 10.98 2.65 20.89
C PRO A 67 11.40 2.65 19.42
N VAL A 68 12.53 3.29 19.11
CA VAL A 68 13.17 3.17 17.78
C VAL A 68 13.32 1.68 17.50
N ASP A 69 12.69 1.19 16.43
CA ASP A 69 12.92 -0.17 15.99
C ASP A 69 14.38 -0.24 15.52
N PRO A 70 15.26 -1.03 16.17
CA PRO A 70 16.64 -1.12 15.73
C PRO A 70 16.80 -1.70 14.31
N ASN A 71 15.73 -2.24 13.71
CA ASN A 71 15.70 -2.76 12.35
C ASN A 71 15.13 -1.76 11.33
N ASP A 72 14.60 -0.61 11.76
CA ASP A 72 13.98 0.44 10.95
C ASP A 72 14.20 1.77 11.69
N ILE A 73 15.37 2.38 11.47
CA ILE A 73 15.87 3.47 12.33
C ILE A 73 15.22 4.82 12.00
N ASP A 74 14.69 4.98 10.79
CA ASP A 74 14.03 6.20 10.33
C ASP A 74 12.49 6.09 10.38
N GLY A 75 11.96 4.87 10.58
CA GLY A 75 10.55 4.60 10.80
C GLY A 75 9.71 4.65 9.53
N ASP A 76 10.33 4.45 8.37
CA ASP A 76 9.66 4.49 7.07
C ASP A 76 8.99 3.15 6.68
N GLY A 77 9.16 2.14 7.53
CA GLY A 77 8.63 0.79 7.40
C GLY A 77 9.37 -0.09 6.39
N VAL A 78 10.53 0.37 5.90
CA VAL A 78 11.50 -0.43 5.15
C VAL A 78 12.62 -0.82 6.12
N PRO A 79 12.89 -2.11 6.34
CA PRO A 79 13.96 -2.50 7.23
C PRO A 79 15.32 -2.00 6.74
N ASN A 80 16.19 -1.52 7.63
CA ASN A 80 17.52 -0.96 7.34
C ASN A 80 18.38 -1.78 6.36
N TYR A 81 18.20 -3.11 6.32
CA TYR A 81 18.96 -4.01 5.44
C TYR A 81 18.44 -4.04 3.99
N ASN A 82 17.25 -3.49 3.77
CA ASN A 82 16.52 -3.41 2.51
C ASN A 82 16.22 -1.95 2.10
N ASP A 83 16.62 -1.00 2.93
CA ASP A 83 16.36 0.42 2.76
C ASP A 83 17.49 1.07 1.95
N ASN A 84 17.14 1.72 0.85
CA ASN A 84 18.10 2.45 0.02
C ASN A 84 18.46 3.84 0.59
N CYS A 85 17.81 4.26 1.67
CA CYS A 85 18.10 5.45 2.46
C CYS A 85 17.92 5.23 3.97
N PRO A 86 18.74 4.38 4.64
CA PRO A 86 18.51 3.95 6.03
C PRO A 86 18.35 5.04 7.08
N ASP A 87 18.84 6.25 6.81
CA ASP A 87 18.80 7.38 7.76
C ASP A 87 17.74 8.43 7.39
N ASP A 88 17.07 8.30 6.24
CA ASP A 88 16.18 9.30 5.66
C ASP A 88 14.86 8.68 5.18
N TYR A 89 13.78 8.99 5.90
CA TYR A 89 12.41 8.55 5.63
C TYR A 89 12.03 8.53 4.12
N ASP A 90 11.95 7.35 3.49
CA ASP A 90 11.50 7.14 2.10
C ASP A 90 10.77 5.80 1.84
N PRO A 91 9.47 5.67 2.17
CA PRO A 91 8.70 4.45 1.92
C PRO A 91 8.53 4.13 0.43
N SER A 92 8.84 5.08 -0.46
CA SER A 92 8.70 4.89 -1.90
C SER A 92 9.88 4.14 -2.50
N GLN A 93 11.05 4.17 -1.84
CA GLN A 93 12.28 3.48 -2.22
C GLN A 93 12.61 3.70 -3.70
N LEU A 94 12.40 4.93 -4.19
CA LEU A 94 12.67 5.24 -5.58
C LEU A 94 14.18 5.40 -5.78
N ASP A 95 14.70 4.74 -6.80
CA ASP A 95 16.10 4.78 -7.23
C ASP A 95 16.07 4.81 -8.77
N TYR A 96 16.27 6.00 -9.36
CA TYR A 96 16.03 6.20 -10.80
C TYR A 96 17.18 5.71 -11.68
N ASP A 97 18.40 5.73 -11.17
CA ASP A 97 19.60 5.35 -11.92
C ASP A 97 20.12 3.95 -11.54
N GLY A 98 19.55 3.35 -10.50
CA GLY A 98 19.75 1.95 -10.13
C GLY A 98 21.08 1.72 -9.41
N ASP A 99 21.52 2.73 -8.68
CA ASP A 99 22.84 2.80 -8.08
C ASP A 99 22.85 2.22 -6.64
N GLY A 100 21.66 2.03 -6.06
CA GLY A 100 21.42 1.46 -4.74
C GLY A 100 21.23 2.50 -3.63
N TYR A 101 21.38 3.78 -3.93
CA TYR A 101 21.02 4.90 -3.07
C TYR A 101 19.65 5.44 -3.52
N GLY A 102 18.76 5.66 -2.56
CA GLY A 102 17.46 6.22 -2.89
C GLY A 102 17.55 7.68 -3.30
N ASN A 103 16.61 8.12 -4.14
CA ASN A 103 16.52 9.49 -4.63
C ASN A 103 16.47 10.54 -3.51
N VAL A 104 16.07 10.15 -2.30
CA VAL A 104 15.99 11.02 -1.12
C VAL A 104 17.38 11.31 -0.53
N CYS A 105 18.27 10.33 -0.54
CA CYS A 105 19.60 10.41 0.07
C CYS A 105 20.76 10.46 -0.94
N ASP A 106 20.48 10.27 -2.23
CA ASP A 106 21.45 10.40 -3.32
C ASP A 106 21.68 11.88 -3.73
N ALA A 107 22.95 12.25 -3.86
CA ALA A 107 23.38 13.56 -4.33
C ALA A 107 23.16 13.76 -5.85
N ALA A 108 23.05 12.68 -6.62
CA ALA A 108 22.88 12.71 -8.07
C ALA A 108 21.83 11.69 -8.59
N PRO A 109 20.51 11.88 -8.29
CA PRO A 109 19.43 10.90 -8.53
C PRO A 109 19.14 10.46 -9.98
N TYR A 110 20.00 10.78 -10.94
CA TYR A 110 19.84 10.44 -12.35
C TYR A 110 21.17 10.02 -12.99
N ASP A 111 22.22 9.82 -12.20
CA ASP A 111 23.58 9.52 -12.65
C ASP A 111 24.25 8.47 -11.74
N HIS A 112 24.10 7.19 -12.12
CA HIS A 112 24.72 6.02 -11.47
C HIS A 112 26.26 6.04 -11.40
N THR A 113 26.93 7.14 -11.74
CA THR A 113 28.38 7.30 -11.60
C THR A 113 28.78 8.13 -10.38
N ILE A 114 27.80 8.73 -9.69
CA ILE A 114 27.96 9.55 -8.49
C ILE A 114 27.04 8.99 -7.41
N TRP A 115 27.57 8.77 -6.20
CA TRP A 115 26.92 8.16 -5.04
C TRP A 115 27.18 9.02 -3.79
#